data_AF-A0A3A9F633-F1
#
_entry.id   AF-A0A3A9F633-F1
#
_cell.length_a   1.000
_cell.length_b   1.000
_cell.length_c   1.000
_cell.angle_alpha   90.00
_cell.angle_beta   90.00
_cell.angle_gamma   90.00
#
_symmetry.space_group_name_H-M   'P 1'
#
loop_
_entity.id
_entity.type
_entity.pdbx_description
1 polymer ?
#
loop_
_entity_poly.entity_id
_entity_poly.type
_entity_poly.pdbx_seq_one_letter_code
_entity_poly.pdbx_strand_id
1 'polypeptide(L)'
;MEVTQIDFICPHFPYTGICGEFRATAPRFGFVERYVSGKEQIAGIGAEPWHFRYVGYPHSVIMAEKDMALEEYICFLKETTDLRHPYIYNSSKADKIEISYVFLDGGYSVKLDVSEMSPYMISGTNEEGAILSRSREYYAS
;
A
#
# COMPACT_ATOMS: atom_id res chain seq x y z
N MET A 1 24.91 20.09 -26.69
CA MET A 1 25.01 20.06 -25.22
C MET A 1 23.59 20.21 -24.70
N GLU A 2 22.90 19.11 -24.45
CA GLU A 2 21.50 19.16 -24.02
C GLU A 2 21.49 19.46 -22.53
N VAL A 3 21.11 20.69 -22.20
CA VAL A 3 20.80 21.07 -20.83
C VAL A 3 19.54 20.29 -20.45
N THR A 4 19.69 19.33 -19.55
CA THR A 4 18.58 18.64 -18.87
C THR A 4 17.86 19.66 -17.99
N GLN A 5 17.01 20.50 -18.60
CA GLN A 5 16.19 21.43 -17.86
C GLN A 5 15.10 20.61 -17.15
N ILE A 6 15.29 20.39 -15.85
CA ILE A 6 14.31 19.70 -15.01
C ILE A 6 13.12 20.64 -14.85
N ASP A 7 11.94 20.20 -15.28
CA ASP A 7 10.68 20.81 -14.87
C ASP A 7 10.41 20.40 -13.41
N PHE A 8 10.49 21.35 -12.49
CA PHE A 8 10.30 21.11 -11.06
C PHE A 8 8.85 20.81 -10.68
N ILE A 9 7.89 21.10 -11.56
CA ILE A 9 6.46 20.85 -11.35
C ILE A 9 6.10 19.49 -11.94
N CYS A 10 6.53 19.23 -13.18
CA CYS A 10 6.22 18.01 -13.93
C CYS A 10 7.50 17.31 -14.43
N PRO A 11 8.34 16.77 -13.53
CA PRO A 11 9.61 16.18 -13.93
C PRO A 11 9.39 14.98 -14.85
N HIS A 12 10.17 14.92 -15.92
CA HIS A 12 10.05 13.86 -16.92
C HIS A 12 10.43 12.50 -16.34
N PHE A 13 9.44 11.60 -16.21
CA PHE A 13 9.61 10.25 -15.68
C PHE A 13 8.87 9.21 -16.57
N PRO A 14 9.48 8.78 -17.69
CA PRO A 14 8.79 7.97 -18.70
C PRO A 14 8.45 6.55 -18.21
N TYR A 15 7.59 5.87 -18.96
CA TYR A 15 7.21 4.48 -18.71
C TYR A 15 8.22 3.45 -19.26
N THR A 16 9.28 3.92 -19.91
CA THR A 16 10.29 3.09 -20.58
C THR A 16 11.68 3.28 -19.96
N GLY A 17 12.60 2.38 -20.28
CA GLY A 17 13.98 2.42 -19.77
C GLY A 17 14.05 2.30 -18.25
N ILE A 18 15.03 2.97 -17.63
CA ILE A 18 15.28 2.87 -16.19
C ILE A 18 14.09 3.33 -15.33
N CYS A 19 13.32 4.33 -15.79
CA CYS A 19 12.11 4.78 -15.10
C CYS A 19 11.00 3.73 -15.14
N GLY A 20 10.87 3.02 -16.26
CA GLY A 20 9.99 1.86 -16.39
C GLY A 20 10.39 0.71 -15.46
N GLU A 21 11.68 0.37 -15.43
CA GLU A 21 12.23 -0.67 -14.55
C GLU A 21 12.06 -0.32 -13.06
N PHE A 22 12.31 0.94 -12.69
CA PHE A 22 12.04 1.45 -11.34
C PHE A 22 10.57 1.27 -10.97
N ARG A 23 9.64 1.71 -11.85
CA ARG A 23 8.20 1.59 -11.62
C ARG A 23 7.75 0.15 -11.44
N ALA A 24 8.23 -0.77 -12.27
CA ALA A 24 7.91 -2.18 -12.17
C ALA A 24 8.44 -2.82 -10.87
N THR A 25 9.54 -2.28 -10.33
CA THR A 25 10.21 -2.82 -9.15
C THR A 25 9.72 -2.17 -7.84
N ALA A 26 9.28 -0.92 -7.90
CA ALA A 26 8.86 -0.09 -6.76
C ALA A 26 7.89 -0.78 -5.79
N PRO A 27 6.87 -1.55 -6.24
CA PRO A 27 5.96 -2.26 -5.33
C PRO A 27 6.67 -3.23 -4.38
N ARG A 28 7.73 -3.90 -4.83
CA ARG A 28 8.50 -4.83 -3.99
C ARG A 28 9.22 -4.13 -2.83
N PHE A 29 9.37 -2.81 -2.91
CA PHE A 29 10.05 -1.97 -1.93
C PHE A 29 9.11 -1.04 -1.16
N GLY A 30 7.79 -1.22 -1.28
CA GLY A 30 6.83 -0.43 -0.51
C GLY A 30 6.26 0.78 -1.25
N PHE A 31 6.59 0.99 -2.52
CA PHE A 31 6.20 2.18 -3.28
C PHE A 31 5.16 1.88 -4.36
N VAL A 32 4.23 2.80 -4.57
CA VAL A 32 3.25 2.77 -5.65
C VAL A 32 3.31 4.08 -6.44
N GLU A 33 3.02 4.04 -7.74
CA GLU A 33 2.70 5.24 -8.49
C GLU A 33 1.34 5.77 -7.99
N ARG A 34 1.33 7.01 -7.48
CA ARG A 34 0.20 7.51 -6.70
C ARG A 34 -0.97 7.97 -7.56
N TYR A 35 -0.67 8.59 -8.69
CA TYR A 35 -1.64 9.18 -9.60
C TYR A 35 -1.46 8.57 -10.99
N VAL A 36 -2.04 7.38 -11.16
CA VAL A 36 -2.01 6.60 -12.40
C VAL A 36 -3.06 7.14 -13.37
N SER A 37 -2.74 7.14 -14.67
CA SER A 37 -3.70 7.51 -15.70
C SER A 37 -4.92 6.58 -15.71
N GLY A 38 -6.11 7.15 -15.91
CA GLY A 38 -7.39 6.43 -15.89
C GLY A 38 -8.04 6.36 -14.51
N LYS A 39 -7.37 6.83 -13.45
CA LYS A 39 -7.89 6.86 -12.07
C LYS A 39 -8.10 8.27 -11.53
N GLU A 40 -8.18 9.26 -12.41
CA GLU A 40 -8.29 10.68 -12.06
C GLU A 40 -9.60 10.97 -11.30
N GLN A 41 -10.69 10.28 -11.65
CA GLN A 41 -11.99 10.43 -10.96
C GLN A 41 -11.96 9.91 -9.52
N ILE A 42 -11.05 8.98 -9.22
CA ILE A 42 -10.90 8.36 -7.91
C ILE A 42 -9.95 9.19 -7.04
N ALA A 43 -8.79 9.54 -7.60
CA ALA A 43 -7.75 10.27 -6.87
C ALA A 43 -7.98 11.79 -6.83
N GLY A 44 -8.82 12.34 -7.71
CA GLY A 44 -9.07 13.78 -7.85
C GLY A 44 -7.90 14.57 -8.45
N ILE A 45 -6.85 13.88 -8.92
CA ILE A 45 -5.60 14.46 -9.43
C ILE A 45 -5.30 13.82 -10.79
N GLY A 46 -4.78 14.63 -11.72
CA GLY A 46 -4.35 14.15 -13.05
C GLY A 46 -3.16 13.19 -12.95
N ALA A 47 -2.89 12.43 -14.02
CA ALA A 47 -1.78 11.49 -14.01
C ALA A 47 -0.43 12.20 -13.75
N GLU A 48 0.31 11.72 -12.75
CA GLU A 48 1.64 12.22 -12.38
C GLU A 48 2.64 11.06 -12.36
N PRO A 49 3.20 10.67 -13.53
CA PRO A 49 4.07 9.49 -13.63
C PRO A 49 5.37 9.58 -12.80
N TRP A 50 5.71 10.77 -12.29
CA TRP A 50 6.83 11.02 -11.39
C TRP A 50 6.50 10.84 -9.91
N HIS A 51 5.22 10.74 -9.54
CA HIS A 51 4.79 10.77 -8.15
C HIS A 51 4.67 9.36 -7.55
N PHE A 52 5.63 8.99 -6.70
CA PHE A 52 5.60 7.71 -5.98
C PHE A 52 5.31 7.92 -4.49
N ARG A 53 4.41 7.11 -3.96
CA ARG A 53 4.02 7.11 -2.55
C ARG A 53 4.49 5.84 -1.86
N TYR A 54 5.18 5.98 -0.73
CA TYR A 54 5.45 4.86 0.17
C TYR A 54 4.18 4.48 0.94
N VAL A 55 3.76 3.23 0.80
CA VAL A 55 2.64 2.59 1.53
C VAL A 55 3.09 1.33 2.29
N GLY A 56 4.34 0.90 2.10
CA GLY A 56 4.92 -0.28 2.75
C GLY A 56 4.61 -1.59 2.04
N TYR A 57 5.44 -2.59 2.34
CA TYR A 57 5.20 -3.98 1.96
C TYR A 57 4.31 -4.66 3.03
N PRO A 58 3.35 -5.52 2.65
CA PRO A 58 3.02 -5.99 1.30
C PRO A 58 1.95 -5.14 0.59
N HIS A 59 1.45 -4.07 1.21
CA HIS A 59 0.36 -3.23 0.70
C HIS A 59 0.57 -2.79 -0.76
N SER A 60 1.75 -2.24 -1.04
CA SER A 60 2.17 -1.81 -2.38
C SER A 60 2.12 -2.93 -3.43
N VAL A 61 2.51 -4.16 -3.06
CA VAL A 61 2.44 -5.32 -3.97
C VAL A 61 0.99 -5.70 -4.24
N ILE A 62 0.15 -5.75 -3.20
CA ILE A 62 -1.29 -6.05 -3.34
C ILE A 62 -1.96 -5.02 -4.25
N MET A 63 -1.65 -3.74 -4.05
CA MET A 63 -2.16 -2.65 -4.89
C MET A 63 -1.74 -2.80 -6.34
N ALA A 64 -0.47 -3.15 -6.61
CA ALA A 64 0.02 -3.35 -7.96
C ALA A 64 -0.60 -4.59 -8.64
N GLU A 65 -0.72 -5.72 -7.93
CA GLU A 65 -1.32 -6.95 -8.44
C GLU A 65 -2.81 -6.81 -8.76
N LYS A 66 -3.52 -6.01 -7.97
CA LYS A 66 -4.96 -5.77 -8.14
C LYS A 66 -5.28 -4.54 -8.98
N ASP A 67 -4.26 -3.82 -9.45
CA ASP A 67 -4.38 -2.52 -10.09
C ASP A 67 -5.33 -1.61 -9.28
N MET A 68 -4.93 -1.24 -8.05
CA MET A 68 -5.69 -0.38 -7.15
C MET A 68 -4.96 0.94 -6.87
N ALA A 69 -5.68 2.05 -6.93
CA ALA A 69 -5.28 3.31 -6.32
C ALA A 69 -5.33 3.18 -4.79
N LEU A 70 -4.74 4.15 -4.08
CA LEU A 70 -4.71 4.13 -2.61
C LEU A 70 -6.12 4.17 -2.02
N GLU A 71 -7.00 4.97 -2.59
CA GLU A 71 -8.41 5.08 -2.20
C GLU A 71 -9.16 3.76 -2.38
N GLU A 72 -8.98 3.10 -3.53
CA GLU A 72 -9.58 1.79 -3.81
C GLU A 72 -9.07 0.74 -2.82
N TYR A 73 -7.77 0.79 -2.49
CA TYR A 73 -7.16 -0.14 -1.54
C TYR A 73 -7.69 0.04 -0.11
N ILE A 74 -7.82 1.27 0.36
CA ILE A 74 -8.39 1.57 1.67
C ILE A 74 -9.86 1.11 1.72
N CYS A 75 -10.63 1.40 0.67
CA CYS A 75 -12.02 0.95 0.55
C CYS A 75 -12.12 -0.58 0.58
N PHE A 76 -11.31 -1.26 -0.24
CA PHE A 76 -11.21 -2.71 -0.28
C PHE A 76 -10.95 -3.31 1.11
N LEU A 77 -9.96 -2.80 1.85
CA LEU A 77 -9.67 -3.31 3.20
C LEU A 77 -10.82 -3.03 4.16
N LYS A 78 -11.41 -1.83 4.10
CA LYS A 78 -12.54 -1.43 4.96
C LYS A 78 -13.76 -2.32 4.77
N GLU A 79 -14.06 -2.71 3.54
CA GLU A 79 -15.24 -3.51 3.20
C GLU A 79 -15.04 -5.01 3.37
N THR A 80 -13.81 -5.50 3.22
CA THR A 80 -13.54 -6.95 3.13
C THR A 80 -12.80 -7.53 4.32
N THR A 81 -12.31 -6.69 5.25
CA THR A 81 -11.50 -7.17 6.38
C THR A 81 -11.95 -6.62 7.72
N ASP A 82 -11.75 -7.43 8.75
CA ASP A 82 -11.87 -7.03 10.15
C ASP A 82 -10.84 -7.81 10.99
N LEU A 83 -10.83 -7.62 12.32
CA LEU A 83 -9.87 -8.29 13.22
C LEU A 83 -10.02 -9.83 13.28
N ARG A 84 -11.20 -10.36 12.94
CA ARG A 84 -11.51 -11.79 12.88
C ARG A 84 -11.35 -12.35 11.47
N HIS A 85 -11.53 -11.52 10.45
CA HIS A 85 -11.41 -11.86 9.04
C HIS A 85 -10.34 -10.99 8.35
N PRO A 86 -9.04 -11.26 8.61
CA PRO A 86 -7.97 -10.54 7.92
C PRO A 86 -7.85 -10.94 6.45
N TYR A 87 -7.40 -10.02 5.60
CA TYR A 87 -6.84 -10.36 4.31
C TYR A 87 -5.49 -11.07 4.52
N ILE A 88 -5.35 -12.27 3.95
CA ILE A 88 -4.14 -13.07 4.06
C ILE A 88 -3.30 -12.88 2.80
N TYR A 89 -2.16 -12.22 2.95
CA TYR A 89 -1.14 -12.15 1.93
C TYR A 89 -0.09 -13.24 2.14
N ASN A 90 0.14 -14.07 1.11
CA ASN A 90 1.14 -15.13 1.16
C ASN A 90 2.47 -14.58 0.61
N SER A 91 3.46 -14.42 1.48
CA SER A 91 4.81 -13.99 1.08
C SER A 91 5.55 -15.13 0.39
N SER A 92 6.54 -14.78 -0.44
CA SER A 92 7.42 -15.73 -1.12
C SER A 92 8.31 -16.54 -0.17
N LYS A 93 8.42 -16.16 1.12
CA LYS A 93 9.25 -16.82 2.14
C LYS A 93 8.49 -17.81 3.04
N ALA A 94 7.31 -18.28 2.64
CA ALA A 94 6.41 -19.11 3.45
C ALA A 94 5.75 -18.42 4.67
N ASP A 95 6.08 -17.15 4.92
CA ASP A 95 5.39 -16.32 5.91
C ASP A 95 4.05 -15.80 5.37
N LYS A 96 3.07 -15.67 6.28
CA LYS A 96 1.78 -15.04 5.96
C LYS A 96 1.68 -13.69 6.65
N ILE A 97 1.16 -12.71 5.94
CA ILE A 97 0.87 -11.39 6.49
C ILE A 97 -0.65 -11.23 6.55
N GLU A 98 -1.17 -11.05 7.76
CA GLU A 98 -2.57 -10.76 8.02
C GLU A 98 -2.77 -9.25 8.02
N ILE A 99 -3.73 -8.77 7.24
CA ILE A 99 -4.03 -7.34 7.11
C ILE A 99 -5.50 -7.13 7.47
N SER A 100 -5.77 -6.28 8.44
CA SER A 100 -7.13 -5.97 8.91
C SER A 100 -7.34 -4.47 8.99
N TYR A 101 -8.50 -4.02 8.56
CA TYR A 101 -9.00 -2.69 8.87
C TYR A 101 -9.57 -2.66 10.29
N VAL A 102 -9.26 -1.60 11.03
CA VAL A 102 -9.72 -1.33 12.38
C VAL A 102 -10.42 0.02 12.37
N PHE A 103 -11.73 0.01 12.57
CA PHE A 103 -12.51 1.24 12.68
C PHE A 103 -12.23 1.93 14.02
N LEU A 104 -11.94 3.23 13.97
CA LEU A 104 -11.63 4.06 15.13
C LEU A 104 -12.58 5.26 15.16
N ASP A 105 -13.77 5.05 15.72
CA ASP A 105 -14.66 6.14 16.13
C ASP A 105 -14.09 6.78 17.40
N GLY A 106 -14.16 8.12 17.48
CA GLY A 106 -13.61 8.97 18.53
C GLY A 106 -14.04 8.69 19.98
N GLY A 107 -14.87 7.67 20.23
CA GLY A 107 -15.19 7.17 21.57
C GLY A 107 -14.65 5.77 21.92
N TYR A 108 -14.12 5.00 20.96
CA TYR A 108 -13.79 3.58 21.16
C TYR A 108 -12.29 3.31 21.16
N SER A 109 -11.83 2.59 22.18
CA SER A 109 -10.48 2.02 22.21
C SER A 109 -10.53 0.54 21.85
N VAL A 110 -9.73 0.16 20.85
CA VAL A 110 -9.55 -1.25 20.46
C VAL A 110 -8.32 -1.77 21.17
N LYS A 111 -8.49 -2.77 22.05
CA LYS A 111 -7.36 -3.49 22.66
C LYS A 111 -6.95 -4.62 21.72
N LEU A 112 -5.71 -4.55 21.25
CA LEU A 112 -5.09 -5.60 20.45
C LEU A 112 -4.22 -6.44 21.36
N ASP A 113 -4.53 -7.73 21.46
CA ASP A 113 -3.64 -8.70 22.08
C ASP A 113 -2.66 -9.17 21.00
N VAL A 114 -1.43 -8.67 21.09
CA VAL A 114 -0.35 -8.95 20.13
C VAL A 114 0.72 -9.76 20.84
N SER A 115 1.04 -10.93 20.29
CA SER A 115 2.18 -11.71 20.75
C SER A 115 3.48 -10.94 20.49
N GLU A 116 4.34 -10.83 21.50
CA GLU A 116 5.68 -10.23 21.36
C GLU A 116 6.56 -10.94 20.33
N MET A 117 6.21 -12.18 19.96
CA MET A 117 6.96 -13.02 19.02
C MET A 117 6.62 -12.74 17.55
N SER A 118 5.62 -11.89 17.26
CA SER A 118 5.14 -11.65 15.90
C SER A 118 5.19 -10.16 15.54
N PRO A 119 6.05 -9.75 14.58
CA PRO A 119 6.11 -8.37 14.13
C PRO A 119 4.76 -7.88 13.61
N TYR A 120 4.39 -6.67 14.02
CA TYR A 120 3.18 -6.00 13.53
C TYR A 120 3.45 -4.53 13.18
N MET A 121 2.61 -3.97 12.33
CA MET A 121 2.56 -2.55 12.00
C MET A 121 1.12 -2.05 12.10
N ILE A 122 0.97 -0.82 12.56
CA ILE A 122 -0.30 -0.10 12.59
C ILE A 122 -0.10 1.21 11.86
N SER A 123 -1.00 1.50 10.92
CA SER A 123 -0.98 2.76 10.17
C SER A 123 -2.38 3.36 10.14
N GLY A 124 -2.52 4.64 10.49
CA GLY A 124 -3.78 5.35 10.33
C GLY A 124 -4.12 5.52 8.85
N THR A 125 -5.42 5.48 8.52
CA THR A 125 -5.87 5.68 7.13
C THR A 125 -6.05 7.15 6.76
N ASN A 126 -5.77 8.08 7.69
CA ASN A 126 -6.12 9.51 7.61
C ASN A 126 -7.63 9.77 7.45
N GLU A 127 -8.44 8.78 7.79
CA GLU A 127 -9.89 8.83 7.88
C GLU A 127 -10.31 8.24 9.25
N GLU A 128 -11.40 7.48 9.31
CA GLU A 128 -11.99 6.92 10.54
C GLU A 128 -11.44 5.54 10.92
N GLY A 129 -10.16 5.27 10.67
CA GLY A 129 -9.60 3.95 10.98
C GLY A 129 -8.08 3.82 10.88
N ALA A 130 -7.64 2.59 11.14
CA ALA A 130 -6.26 2.16 11.02
C ALA A 130 -6.17 0.79 10.34
N ILE A 131 -5.07 0.52 9.67
CA ILE A 131 -4.73 -0.78 9.10
C ILE A 131 -3.73 -1.45 10.03
N LEU A 132 -4.05 -2.66 10.47
CA LEU A 132 -3.19 -3.54 11.24
C LEU A 132 -2.61 -4.61 10.32
N SER A 133 -1.29 -4.68 10.23
CA SER A 133 -0.55 -5.71 9.49
C SER A 133 0.25 -6.56 10.46
N ARG A 134 0.08 -7.89 10.44
CA ARG A 134 0.78 -8.82 11.34
C ARG A 134 1.45 -9.92 10.56
N SER A 135 2.72 -10.18 10.84
CA SER A 135 3.43 -11.34 10.30
C SER A 135 3.14 -12.56 11.15
N ARG A 136 2.82 -13.69 10.51
CA ARG A 136 2.70 -15.00 11.17
C ARG A 136 3.64 -16.00 10.52
N GLU A 137 4.52 -16.56 11.34
CA GLU A 137 5.23 -17.80 11.02
C GLU A 137 4.26 -18.96 11.23
N TYR A 138 3.90 -19.66 10.15
CA TYR A 138 3.20 -20.93 10.28
C TYR A 138 4.26 -22.03 10.36
N TYR A 139 4.63 -22.42 11.57
CA TYR A 139 5.32 -23.69 11.77
C TYR A 139 4.39 -24.80 11.28
N ALA A 140 4.80 -25.51 10.23
CA ALA A 140 4.10 -26.71 9.79
C ALA A 140 4.16 -27.73 10.93
N SER A 141 3.01 -28.01 11.53
CA SER A 141 2.79 -29.12 12.46
C SER A 141 2.81 -30.46 11.72
#